data_AF-A0A8S3K6G1-F1
#
_entry.id   AF-A0A8S3K6G1-F1
#
_cell.length_a   1.000
_cell.length_b   1.000
_cell.length_c   1.000
_cell.angle_alpha   90.00
_cell.angle_beta   90.00
_cell.angle_gamma   90.00
#
_symmetry.space_group_name_H-M   'P 1'
#
loop_
_entity.id
_entity.type
_entity.pdbx_description
1 polymer ?
#
loop_
_entity_poly.entity_id
_entity_poly.type
_entity_poly.pdbx_seq_one_letter_code
_entity_poly.pdbx_strand_id
1 'polypeptide(L)' 'MLLVVAISVDSQFTHLAWLNTPREQGGLGKIQIPLLSDLTHQISKDYGVFLQDVGHAL' A
#
# COMPACT_ATOMS: atom_id res chain seq x y z
N MET A 1 13.79 -0.56 -19.01
CA MET A 1 12.54 0.07 -18.55
C MET A 1 12.37 -0.30 -17.09
N LEU A 2 12.36 0.68 -16.19
CA LEU A 2 12.19 0.45 -14.75
C LEU A 2 10.70 0.60 -14.40
N LEU A 3 10.20 -0.28 -13.53
CA LEU A 3 8.84 -0.26 -13.02
C LEU A 3 8.88 0.07 -11.53
N VAL A 4 7.87 0.80 -11.08
CA VAL A 4 7.66 1.13 -9.66
C VAL A 4 6.38 0.45 -9.22
N VAL A 5 6.39 -0.13 -8.02
CA VAL A 5 5.23 -0.73 -7.35
C VAL A 5 5.23 -0.21 -5.93
N ALA A 6 4.08 0.23 -5.43
CA ALA A 6 3.90 0.55 -4.02
C ALA A 6 3.16 -0.61 -3.33
N ILE A 7 3.45 -0.81 -2.05
CA ILE A 7 2.92 -1.93 -1.26
C ILE A 7 2.55 -1.43 0.13
N SER A 8 1.44 -1.95 0.68
CA SER A 8 1.11 -1.78 2.10
C SER A 8 0.37 -3.02 2.62
N VAL A 9 0.16 -3.10 3.94
CA VAL A 9 -0.63 -4.17 4.57
C VAL A 9 -2.14 -3.95 4.48
N ASP A 10 -2.59 -2.86 3.84
CA ASP A 10 -3.99 -2.58 3.64
C ASP A 10 -4.60 -3.48 2.55
N SER A 11 -5.91 -3.70 2.62
CA SER A 11 -6.64 -4.43 1.59
C SER A 11 -6.70 -3.67 0.25
N GLN A 12 -6.92 -4.41 -0.83
CA GLN A 12 -7.19 -3.84 -2.15
C GLN A 12 -8.44 -2.92 -2.17
N PHE A 13 -9.39 -3.14 -1.27
CA PHE A 13 -10.57 -2.28 -1.13
C PHE A 13 -10.20 -0.93 -0.52
N THR A 14 -9.30 -0.92 0.46
CA THR A 14 -8.74 0.30 1.06
C THR A 14 -7.97 1.09 0.01
N HIS A 15 -7.14 0.43 -0.80
CA HIS A 15 -6.43 1.08 -1.91
C HIS A 15 -7.40 1.71 -2.91
N LEU A 16 -8.46 1.00 -3.31
CA LEU A 16 -9.47 1.53 -4.22
C LEU A 16 -10.20 2.75 -3.63
N ALA A 17 -10.58 2.68 -2.34
CA ALA A 17 -11.18 3.82 -1.66
C ALA A 17 -10.23 5.03 -1.63
N TRP A 18 -8.95 4.81 -1.32
CA TRP A 18 -7.95 5.88 -1.26
C TRP A 18 -7.66 6.50 -2.64
N LEU A 19 -7.69 5.70 -3.71
CA LEU A 19 -7.61 6.17 -5.10
C LEU A 19 -8.82 7.03 -5.51
N ASN A 20 -10.01 6.68 -5.03
CA ASN A 20 -11.25 7.38 -5.35
C ASN A 20 -11.46 8.66 -4.50
N THR A 21 -10.75 8.79 -3.39
CA THR A 21 -10.75 10.01 -2.58
C THR A 21 -9.95 11.12 -3.28
N PRO A 22 -10.48 12.36 -3.39
CA PRO A 22 -9.73 13.50 -3.92
C PRO A 22 -8.50 13.84 -3.08
N ARG A 23 -7.46 14.40 -3.72
CA ARG A 23 -6.21 14.76 -3.02
C ARG A 23 -6.41 15.83 -1.98
N GLU A 24 -7.33 16.76 -2.23
CA GLU A 24 -7.71 17.84 -1.31
C GLU A 24 -8.35 17.29 -0.02
N GLN A 25 -8.81 16.04 -0.03
CA GLN A 25 -9.39 15.32 1.11
C GLN A 25 -8.44 14.24 1.66
N GLY A 26 -7.16 14.27 1.29
CA GLY A 26 -6.14 13.29 1.74
C GLY A 26 -6.13 11.97 0.94
N GLY A 27 -6.82 11.91 -0.18
CA GLY A 27 -6.76 10.77 -1.10
C GLY A 27 -5.56 10.77 -2.03
N LEU A 28 -5.35 9.66 -2.76
CA LEU A 28 -4.31 9.56 -3.79
C LEU A 28 -4.75 10.16 -5.12
N GLY A 29 -6.05 10.16 -5.42
CA GLY A 29 -6.57 10.40 -6.76
C GLY A 29 -6.00 9.41 -7.77
N LYS A 30 -6.03 9.79 -9.06
CA LYS A 30 -5.53 8.95 -10.15
C LYS A 30 -4.00 8.89 -10.17
N ILE A 31 -3.45 7.68 -10.06
CA ILE A 31 -2.01 7.40 -10.20
C ILE A 31 -1.78 6.28 -11.23
N GLN A 32 -0.53 6.15 -11.72
CA GLN A 32 -0.12 5.12 -12.68
C GLN A 32 0.81 4.06 -12.08
N ILE A 33 0.86 4.00 -10.74
CA ILE A 33 1.67 3.04 -9.99
C ILE A 33 0.71 2.00 -9.40
N PRO A 34 0.96 0.70 -9.59
CA PRO A 34 0.16 -0.34 -8.93
C PRO A 34 0.39 -0.31 -7.41
N LEU A 35 -0.71 -0.47 -6.66
CA LEU A 35 -0.72 -0.63 -5.20
C LEU A 35 -0.95 -2.11 -4.90
N LEU A 36 -0.01 -2.75 -4.21
CA LEU A 36 -0.06 -4.16 -3.81
C LEU A 36 -0.51 -4.27 -2.35
N SER A 37 -1.46 -5.18 -2.11
CA SER A 37 -2.03 -5.48 -0.79
C SER A 37 -1.33 -6.70 -0.17
N ASP A 38 -0.59 -6.50 0.92
CA ASP A 38 0.11 -7.53 1.70
C ASP A 38 -0.64 -7.88 3.00
N LEU A 39 -1.90 -8.30 2.88
CA LEU A 39 -2.77 -8.63 4.03
C LEU A 39 -2.23 -9.72 4.97
N THR A 40 -1.35 -10.59 4.48
CA THR A 40 -0.73 -11.67 5.27
C THR A 40 0.55 -11.21 5.97
N HIS A 41 1.02 -10.00 5.65
CA HIS A 41 2.29 -9.42 6.06
C HIS A 41 3.49 -10.25 5.60
N GLN A 42 3.30 -11.19 4.67
CA GLN A 42 4.35 -12.12 4.25
C GLN A 42 5.44 -11.37 3.49
N ILE A 43 5.04 -10.49 2.56
CA ILE A 43 5.99 -9.74 1.75
C ILE A 43 6.79 -8.77 2.64
N SER A 44 6.10 -8.06 3.53
CA SER A 44 6.73 -7.13 4.46
C SER A 44 7.72 -7.84 5.40
N LYS A 45 7.41 -9.07 5.84
CA LYS A 45 8.32 -9.89 6.65
C LYS A 45 9.52 -10.39 5.83
N ASP A 46 9.28 -10.87 4.62
CA ASP A 46 10.33 -11.39 3.72
C ASP A 46 11.35 -10.30 3.37
N TYR A 47 10.91 -9.05 3.23
CA TYR A 47 11.76 -7.89 2.99
C TYR A 47 12.32 -7.25 4.26
N GLY A 48 11.96 -7.74 5.45
CA GLY A 48 12.45 -7.22 6.73
C GLY A 48 11.96 -5.81 7.08
N VAL A 49 10.87 -5.36 6.47
CA VAL A 49 10.27 -4.02 6.68
C VAL A 49 9.00 -4.05 7.54
N PHE A 50 8.55 -5.25 7.94
CA PHE A 50 7.41 -5.42 8.83
C PHE A 50 7.74 -5.02 10.27
N LEU A 51 7.01 -4.05 10.82
CA LEU A 51 7.12 -3.63 12.21
C LEU A 51 6.16 -4.45 13.08
N GLN A 52 6.70 -5.45 13.78
CA GLN A 52 5.89 -6.39 14.59
C GLN A 52 5.08 -5.68 15.68
N ASP A 53 5.60 -4.63 16.28
CA ASP A 53 4.99 -3.97 17.44
C ASP A 53 3.78 -3.09 17.09
N VAL A 54 3.68 -2.63 15.84
CA VAL A 54 2.59 -1.75 15.35
C VAL A 54 1.71 -2.41 14.29
N GLY A 55 2.05 -3.63 13.86
CA GLY A 55 1.23 -4.41 12.94
C GLY A 55 1.20 -3.89 11.49
N HIS A 56 2.11 -2.99 11.10
CA HIS A 56 2.19 -2.40 9.77
C HIS A 56 3.65 -2.37 9.25
N ALA A 57 3.86 -2.08 7.97
CA ALA A 57 5.20 -1.99 7.35
C ALA A 57 5.73 -0.54 7.32
N LEU A 58 7.06 -0.38 7.25
CA LEU A 58 7.76 0.91 7.07
C LEU A 58 7.56 1.53 5.67
#